data_AF-L1NLK2-F1
#
_entry.id   AF-L1NLK2-F1
#
_cell.length_a   1.000
_cell.length_b   1.000
_cell.length_c   1.000
_cell.angle_alpha   90.00
_cell.angle_beta   90.00
_cell.angle_gamma   90.00
#
_symmetry.space_group_name_H-M   'P 1'
#
loop_
_entity.id
_entity.type
_entity.pdbx_description
1 polymer ?
#
loop_
_entity_poly.entity_id
_entity_poly.type
_entity_poly.pdbx_seq_one_letter_code
_entity_poly.pdbx_strand_id
1 'polypeptide(L)'
;APKGYRRERPVFRRPAAALRPSENKAKTNRNKTAVKKYLPHLGTLACAALAAVFFTQKMSGFMLFAFLPPLLIVRAAAWWKARKSPQAKRLENFRIFVWSVAAAFAVAANVQYVRAARSDMTAIAQAVERYRAANGRLPNTLDDAGIYVKNSFEVRYNYWQDTKKHSLLYKDPLLPFEYYQYDFDNRRWLHDNGEPVTD
;
A
#
# COMPACT_ATOMS: atom_id res chain seq x y z
N ALA A 1 34.37 40.37 87.80
CA ALA A 1 34.68 40.18 86.36
C ALA A 1 33.46 39.58 85.66
N PRO A 2 32.96 40.14 84.54
CA PRO A 2 31.95 39.52 83.70
C PRO A 2 32.59 38.88 82.43
N LYS A 3 31.75 38.25 81.60
CA LYS A 3 32.00 37.55 80.31
C LYS A 3 32.13 36.03 80.47
N GLY A 4 31.38 35.18 79.78
CA GLY A 4 30.32 35.39 78.81
C GLY A 4 29.85 34.01 78.32
N TYR A 5 28.54 33.79 78.25
CA TYR A 5 27.98 32.57 77.64
C TYR A 5 27.30 32.95 76.33
N ARG A 6 27.95 32.55 75.23
CA ARG A 6 27.50 32.67 73.85
C ARG A 6 26.33 31.70 73.63
N ARG A 7 25.13 32.21 73.32
CA ARG A 7 23.98 31.39 72.89
C ARG A 7 24.21 30.91 71.46
N GLU A 8 24.40 29.61 71.25
CA GLU A 8 24.24 29.00 69.94
C GLU A 8 22.76 28.71 69.70
N ARG A 9 22.22 29.20 68.57
CA ARG A 9 20.87 28.83 68.13
C ARG A 9 20.94 27.45 67.46
N PRO A 10 19.97 26.56 67.67
CA PRO A 10 19.88 25.34 66.87
C PRO A 10 19.52 25.73 65.43
N VAL A 11 20.46 25.50 64.51
CA VAL A 11 20.20 25.54 63.07
C VAL A 11 19.36 24.32 62.75
N PHE A 12 18.05 24.52 62.59
CA PHE A 12 17.13 23.50 62.10
C PHE A 12 17.44 23.24 60.62
N ARG A 13 18.41 22.36 60.35
CA ARG A 13 18.69 21.84 59.01
C ARG A 13 17.49 20.98 58.61
N ARG A 14 16.57 21.51 57.79
CA ARG A 14 15.66 20.67 57.02
C ARG A 14 16.53 19.73 56.16
N PRO A 15 16.36 18.40 56.23
CA PRO A 15 16.93 17.53 55.23
C PRO A 15 16.18 17.77 53.91
N ALA A 16 16.71 18.67 53.09
CA ALA A 16 16.42 18.67 51.67
C ALA A 16 17.03 17.39 51.07
N ALA A 17 16.26 16.71 50.23
CA ALA A 17 16.71 15.67 49.29
C ALA A 17 16.65 14.18 49.71
N ALA A 18 15.58 13.72 50.38
CA ALA A 18 15.32 12.27 50.49
C ALA A 18 14.05 11.76 49.75
N LEU A 19 13.23 12.63 49.13
CA LEU A 19 11.93 12.24 48.55
C LEU A 19 11.89 11.97 47.03
N ARG A 20 13.02 12.08 46.31
CA ARG A 20 13.05 11.98 44.84
C ARG A 20 13.18 10.58 44.18
N PRO A 21 13.53 9.47 44.86
CA PRO A 21 13.64 8.16 44.19
C PRO A 21 12.29 7.53 43.82
N SER A 22 11.25 7.74 44.63
CA SER A 22 9.94 7.09 44.47
C SER A 22 9.11 7.73 43.34
N GLU A 23 9.13 9.06 43.20
CA GLU A 23 8.44 9.76 42.11
C GLU A 23 9.01 9.41 40.73
N ASN A 24 10.35 9.32 40.61
CA ASN A 24 10.98 8.96 39.34
C ASN A 24 10.71 7.49 38.96
N LYS A 25 10.70 6.56 39.92
CA LYS A 25 10.29 5.17 39.66
C LYS A 25 8.81 5.07 39.28
N ALA A 26 7.92 5.84 39.94
CA ALA A 26 6.51 5.87 39.62
C ALA A 26 6.24 6.45 38.22
N LYS A 27 6.86 7.59 37.85
CA LYS A 27 6.77 8.17 36.50
C LYS A 27 7.31 7.22 35.43
N THR A 28 8.45 6.58 35.68
CA THR A 28 9.06 5.61 34.76
C THR A 28 8.17 4.38 34.55
N ASN A 29 7.57 3.85 35.63
CA ASN A 29 6.65 2.72 35.54
C ASN A 29 5.33 3.09 34.86
N ARG A 30 4.81 4.31 35.07
CA ARG A 30 3.61 4.84 34.41
C ARG A 30 3.81 5.02 32.90
N ASN A 31 4.96 5.56 32.49
CA ASN A 31 5.32 5.67 31.08
C ASN A 31 5.51 4.28 30.44
N LYS A 32 6.13 3.33 31.15
CA LYS A 32 6.25 1.94 30.67
C LYS A 32 4.89 1.24 30.52
N THR A 33 3.94 1.48 31.42
CA THR A 33 2.58 0.91 31.31
C THR A 33 1.77 1.58 30.21
N ALA A 34 1.89 2.90 30.04
CA ALA A 34 1.26 3.63 28.93
C ALA A 34 1.80 3.13 27.58
N VAL A 35 3.12 3.09 27.41
CA VAL A 35 3.77 2.62 26.17
C VAL A 35 3.38 1.16 25.86
N LYS A 36 3.36 0.25 26.85
CA LYS A 36 2.86 -1.12 26.65
C LYS A 36 1.40 -1.20 26.21
N LYS A 37 0.56 -0.25 26.63
CA LYS A 37 -0.87 -0.19 26.28
C LYS A 37 -1.09 0.27 24.82
N TYR A 38 -0.22 1.13 24.29
CA TYR A 38 -0.33 1.67 22.92
C TYR A 38 0.51 0.92 21.88
N LEU A 39 1.55 0.20 22.30
CA LEU A 39 2.39 -0.64 21.44
C LEU A 39 1.61 -1.52 20.44
N PRO A 40 0.54 -2.24 20.83
CA PRO A 40 -0.20 -3.09 19.89
C PRO A 40 -0.98 -2.28 18.85
N HIS A 41 -1.38 -1.03 19.14
CA HIS A 41 -2.05 -0.15 18.19
C HIS A 41 -1.05 0.41 17.18
N LEU A 42 0.11 0.89 17.65
CA LEU A 42 1.18 1.40 16.79
C LEU A 42 1.75 0.31 15.88
N GLY A 43 1.98 -0.90 16.40
CA GLY A 43 2.44 -2.02 15.59
C GLY A 43 1.44 -2.42 14.50
N THR A 44 0.13 -2.42 14.81
CA THR A 44 -0.92 -2.69 13.81
C THR A 44 -0.94 -1.61 12.72
N LEU A 45 -0.87 -0.33 13.10
CA LEU A 45 -0.82 0.79 12.17
C LEU A 45 0.41 0.72 11.25
N ALA A 46 1.60 0.49 11.82
CA ALA A 46 2.83 0.39 11.04
C ALA A 46 2.78 -0.81 10.07
N CYS A 47 2.36 -1.99 10.54
CA CYS A 47 2.20 -3.16 9.67
C CYS A 47 1.18 -2.92 8.56
N ALA A 48 0.02 -2.33 8.88
CA ALA A 48 -1.02 -2.06 7.89
C ALA A 48 -0.56 -1.00 6.87
N ALA A 49 0.18 0.02 7.31
CA ALA A 49 0.75 1.03 6.42
C ALA A 49 1.80 0.44 5.47
N LEU A 50 2.73 -0.37 5.99
CA LEU A 50 3.72 -1.07 5.17
C LEU A 50 3.06 -2.02 4.18
N ALA A 51 2.06 -2.77 4.62
CA ALA A 51 1.27 -3.63 3.74
C ALA A 51 0.56 -2.82 2.65
N ALA A 52 -0.07 -1.70 2.98
CA ALA A 52 -0.71 -0.83 2.01
C ALA A 52 0.31 -0.30 0.97
N VAL A 53 1.48 0.17 1.40
CA VAL A 53 2.54 0.61 0.48
C VAL A 53 2.98 -0.52 -0.45
N PHE A 54 3.16 -1.73 0.08
CA PHE A 54 3.56 -2.89 -0.70
C PHE A 54 2.49 -3.32 -1.71
N PHE A 55 1.23 -3.42 -1.29
CA PHE A 55 0.12 -3.84 -2.16
C PHE A 55 -0.38 -2.75 -3.14
N THR A 56 0.09 -1.51 -2.98
CA THR A 56 -0.19 -0.39 -3.90
C THR A 56 0.93 -0.18 -4.92
N GLN A 57 1.98 -1.01 -4.89
CA GLN A 57 2.97 -1.01 -5.96
C GLN A 57 2.34 -1.43 -7.30
N LYS A 58 2.80 -0.82 -8.38
CA LYS A 58 2.38 -1.15 -9.75
C LYS A 58 2.65 -2.65 -9.99
N MET A 59 1.71 -3.36 -10.61
CA MET A 59 1.79 -4.81 -10.88
C MET A 59 1.60 -5.74 -9.67
N SER A 60 1.32 -5.22 -8.47
CA SER A 60 1.20 -6.03 -7.25
C SER A 60 -0.24 -6.36 -6.86
N GLY A 61 -1.24 -5.95 -7.66
CA GLY A 61 -2.66 -6.14 -7.36
C GLY A 61 -3.03 -7.60 -7.11
N PHE A 62 -2.40 -8.53 -7.83
CA PHE A 62 -2.64 -9.97 -7.68
C PHE A 62 -2.35 -10.48 -6.25
N MET A 63 -1.40 -9.85 -5.56
CA MET A 63 -1.01 -10.26 -4.21
C MET A 63 -2.13 -10.01 -3.20
N LEU A 64 -3.06 -9.08 -3.47
CA LEU A 64 -4.24 -8.87 -2.63
C LEU A 64 -5.13 -10.12 -2.63
N PHE A 65 -5.29 -10.81 -3.75
CA PHE A 65 -6.09 -12.04 -3.81
C PHE A 65 -5.45 -13.18 -3.02
N ALA A 66 -4.12 -13.24 -2.97
CA ALA A 66 -3.40 -14.23 -2.16
C ALA A 66 -3.41 -13.87 -0.67
N PHE A 67 -3.36 -12.58 -0.32
CA PHE A 67 -3.16 -12.12 1.05
C PHE A 67 -4.45 -11.84 1.83
N LEU A 68 -5.51 -11.31 1.19
CA LEU A 68 -6.75 -11.00 1.89
C LEU A 68 -7.42 -12.24 2.52
N PRO A 69 -7.59 -13.37 1.81
CA PRO A 69 -8.27 -14.53 2.38
C PRO A 69 -7.66 -15.05 3.68
N PRO A 70 -6.34 -15.34 3.77
CA PRO A 70 -5.73 -15.79 5.02
C PRO A 70 -5.79 -14.72 6.10
N LEU A 71 -5.63 -13.43 5.75
CA LEU A 71 -5.78 -12.33 6.71
C LEU A 71 -7.19 -12.32 7.32
N LEU A 72 -8.24 -12.44 6.50
CA LEU A 72 -9.63 -12.46 6.95
C LEU A 72 -9.90 -13.67 7.85
N ILE A 73 -9.39 -14.86 7.49
CA ILE A 73 -9.54 -16.08 8.30
C ILE A 73 -8.89 -15.92 9.68
N VAL A 74 -7.65 -15.45 9.73
CA VAL A 74 -6.92 -15.25 11.00
C VAL A 74 -7.63 -14.21 11.87
N ARG A 75 -8.13 -13.12 11.27
CA ARG A 75 -8.85 -12.07 11.99
C ARG A 75 -10.21 -12.54 12.47
N ALA A 76 -10.96 -13.30 11.67
CA ALA A 76 -12.23 -13.91 12.09
C ALA A 76 -12.03 -14.87 13.26
N ALA A 77 -10.99 -15.71 13.22
CA ALA A 77 -10.64 -16.62 14.31
C ALA A 77 -10.22 -15.85 15.58
N ALA A 78 -9.42 -14.78 15.44
CA ALA A 78 -9.02 -13.93 16.56
C ALA A 78 -10.22 -13.19 17.19
N TRP A 79 -11.11 -12.65 16.37
CA TRP A 79 -12.33 -12.00 16.81
C TRP A 79 -13.27 -12.97 17.54
N TRP A 80 -13.42 -14.20 17.00
CA TRP A 80 -14.21 -15.25 17.65
C TRP A 80 -13.69 -15.62 19.03
N LYS A 81 -12.36 -15.68 19.21
CA LYS A 81 -11.74 -15.90 20.53
C LYS A 81 -11.92 -14.68 21.46
N ALA A 82 -11.78 -13.48 20.91
CA ALA A 82 -11.89 -12.23 21.66
C ALA A 82 -13.33 -11.89 22.09
N ARG A 83 -14.36 -12.54 21.53
CA ARG A 83 -15.78 -12.26 21.84
C ARG A 83 -16.13 -12.37 23.33
N LYS A 84 -15.38 -13.19 24.09
CA LYS A 84 -15.59 -13.43 25.53
C LYS A 84 -14.99 -12.35 26.43
N SER A 85 -14.19 -11.43 25.87
CA SER A 85 -13.45 -10.43 26.65
C SER A 85 -13.65 -9.02 26.06
N PRO A 86 -14.33 -8.09 26.77
CA PRO A 86 -14.66 -6.76 26.25
C PRO A 86 -13.44 -5.94 25.80
N GLN A 87 -12.33 -6.05 26.53
CA GLN A 87 -11.08 -5.35 26.20
C GLN A 87 -10.41 -5.92 24.93
N ALA A 88 -10.37 -7.25 24.79
CA ALA A 88 -9.83 -7.91 23.60
C ALA A 88 -10.70 -7.62 22.36
N LYS A 89 -12.03 -7.62 22.52
CA LYS A 89 -12.98 -7.28 21.45
C LYS A 89 -12.75 -5.86 20.88
N ARG A 90 -12.51 -4.87 21.74
CA ARG A 90 -12.21 -3.49 21.28
C ARG A 90 -10.93 -3.41 20.45
N LEU A 91 -9.87 -4.11 20.88
CA LEU A 91 -8.60 -4.15 20.15
C LEU A 91 -8.74 -4.86 18.80
N GLU A 92 -9.46 -5.99 18.73
CA GLU A 92 -9.70 -6.69 17.47
C GLU A 92 -10.61 -5.89 16.53
N ASN A 93 -11.66 -5.22 17.04
CA ASN A 93 -12.47 -4.33 16.21
C ASN A 93 -11.64 -3.18 15.61
N PHE A 94 -10.72 -2.59 16.39
CA PHE A 94 -9.79 -1.59 15.88
C PHE A 94 -8.87 -2.15 14.78
N ARG A 95 -8.32 -3.36 15.00
CA ARG A 95 -7.48 -4.04 14.01
C ARG A 95 -8.23 -4.33 12.72
N ILE A 96 -9.45 -4.87 12.82
CA ILE A 96 -10.32 -5.12 11.67
C ILE A 96 -10.56 -3.82 10.92
N PHE A 97 -10.95 -2.75 11.62
CA PHE A 97 -11.16 -1.44 10.99
C PHE A 97 -9.92 -0.94 10.25
N VAL A 98 -8.74 -0.95 10.89
CA VAL A 98 -7.48 -0.52 10.26
C VAL A 98 -7.14 -1.36 9.02
N TRP A 99 -7.26 -2.69 9.13
CA TRP A 99 -7.00 -3.58 7.99
C TRP A 99 -8.02 -3.43 6.87
N SER A 100 -9.30 -3.18 7.18
CA SER A 100 -10.34 -2.91 6.20
C SER A 100 -10.06 -1.61 5.44
N VAL A 101 -9.66 -0.55 6.13
CA VAL A 101 -9.28 0.72 5.49
C VAL A 101 -8.05 0.53 4.61
N ALA A 102 -7.02 -0.17 5.09
CA ALA A 102 -5.82 -0.47 4.31
C ALA A 102 -6.14 -1.31 3.06
N ALA A 103 -6.98 -2.34 3.19
CA ALA A 103 -7.41 -3.18 2.07
C ALA A 103 -8.23 -2.38 1.05
N ALA A 104 -9.18 -1.56 1.51
CA ALA A 104 -9.98 -0.71 0.64
C ALA A 104 -9.11 0.29 -0.14
N PHE A 105 -8.12 0.90 0.52
CA PHE A 105 -7.16 1.79 -0.14
C PHE A 105 -6.34 1.05 -1.20
N ALA A 106 -5.81 -0.13 -0.88
CA ALA A 106 -5.04 -0.93 -1.82
C ALA A 106 -5.87 -1.38 -3.03
N VAL A 107 -7.11 -1.80 -2.81
CA VAL A 107 -8.04 -2.15 -3.91
C VAL A 107 -8.33 -0.92 -4.78
N ALA A 108 -8.64 0.23 -4.18
CA ALA A 108 -8.92 1.45 -4.92
C ALA A 108 -7.73 1.90 -5.79
N ALA A 109 -6.50 1.83 -5.25
CA ALA A 109 -5.29 2.14 -6.01
C ALA A 109 -5.11 1.19 -7.20
N ASN A 110 -5.31 -0.12 -7.02
CA ASN A 110 -5.20 -1.09 -8.10
C ASN A 110 -6.30 -0.92 -9.15
N VAL A 111 -7.53 -0.60 -8.75
CA VAL A 111 -8.62 -0.25 -9.69
C VAL A 111 -8.25 0.98 -10.50
N GLN A 112 -7.67 2.00 -9.86
CA GLN A 112 -7.20 3.19 -10.56
C GLN A 112 -6.10 2.87 -11.58
N TYR A 113 -5.19 1.96 -11.23
CA TYR A 113 -4.18 1.47 -12.17
C TYR A 113 -4.78 0.74 -13.37
N VAL A 114 -5.76 -0.15 -13.16
CA VAL A 114 -6.47 -0.82 -14.27
C VAL A 114 -7.17 0.19 -15.18
N ARG A 115 -7.81 1.21 -14.61
CA ARG A 115 -8.49 2.25 -15.39
C ARG A 115 -7.51 3.10 -16.20
N ALA A 116 -6.46 3.59 -15.54
CA ALA A 116 -5.39 4.33 -16.21
C ALA A 116 -4.78 3.48 -17.34
N ALA A 117 -4.56 2.20 -17.06
CA ALA A 117 -4.02 1.27 -18.02
C ALA A 117 -4.90 1.10 -19.26
N ARG A 118 -6.20 0.86 -19.07
CA ARG A 118 -7.15 0.73 -20.18
C ARG A 118 -7.25 2.04 -20.99
N SER A 119 -7.19 3.19 -20.33
CA SER A 119 -7.17 4.49 -20.99
C SER A 119 -5.93 4.66 -21.86
N ASP A 120 -4.73 4.38 -21.32
CA ASP A 120 -3.46 4.46 -22.06
C ASP A 120 -3.47 3.50 -23.26
N MET A 121 -3.93 2.27 -23.03
CA MET A 121 -4.10 1.23 -24.04
C MET A 121 -4.94 1.72 -25.24
N THR A 122 -6.12 2.28 -24.97
CA THR A 122 -7.01 2.82 -26.02
C THR A 122 -6.38 4.03 -26.72
N ALA A 123 -5.76 4.95 -25.96
CA ALA A 123 -5.15 6.16 -26.53
C ALA A 123 -3.99 5.84 -27.48
N ILE A 124 -3.12 4.89 -27.11
CA ILE A 124 -1.98 4.47 -27.93
C ILE A 124 -2.46 3.77 -29.20
N ALA A 125 -3.41 2.83 -29.10
CA ALA A 125 -3.96 2.15 -30.27
C ALA A 125 -4.58 3.15 -31.26
N GLN A 126 -5.34 4.14 -30.76
CA GLN A 126 -5.90 5.20 -31.58
C GLN A 126 -4.83 6.08 -32.24
N ALA A 127 -3.76 6.44 -31.51
CA ALA A 127 -2.67 7.24 -32.07
C ALA A 127 -1.93 6.49 -33.19
N VAL A 128 -1.70 5.18 -33.03
CA VAL A 128 -1.13 4.32 -34.07
C VAL A 128 -2.05 4.22 -35.29
N GLU A 129 -3.36 4.05 -35.10
CA GLU A 129 -4.31 4.03 -36.23
C GLU A 129 -4.41 5.39 -36.93
N ARG A 130 -4.28 6.51 -36.21
CA ARG A 130 -4.19 7.85 -36.84
C ARG A 130 -2.93 7.98 -37.68
N TYR A 131 -1.79 7.49 -37.20
CA TYR A 131 -0.56 7.44 -38.00
C TYR A 131 -0.77 6.60 -39.27
N ARG A 132 -1.41 5.44 -39.15
CA ARG A 132 -1.76 4.59 -40.30
C ARG A 132 -2.65 5.29 -41.31
N ALA A 133 -3.67 6.01 -40.85
CA ALA A 133 -4.56 6.76 -41.72
C ALA A 133 -3.83 7.89 -42.47
N ALA A 134 -2.86 8.55 -41.82
CA ALA A 134 -2.10 9.65 -42.42
C ALA A 134 -0.98 9.19 -43.37
N ASN A 135 -0.33 8.05 -43.09
CA ASN A 135 0.87 7.60 -43.80
C ASN A 135 0.64 6.35 -44.68
N GLY A 136 -0.55 5.74 -44.61
CA GLY A 136 -0.88 4.49 -45.31
C GLY A 136 -0.21 3.23 -44.73
N ARG A 137 0.57 3.36 -43.66
CA ARG A 137 1.31 2.27 -43.01
C ARG A 137 1.36 2.43 -41.49
N LEU A 138 1.50 1.32 -40.77
CA LEU A 138 1.77 1.36 -39.33
C LEU A 138 3.19 1.92 -39.07
N PRO A 139 3.41 2.57 -37.91
CA PRO A 139 4.72 3.08 -37.54
C PRO A 139 5.67 1.92 -37.22
N ASN A 140 6.98 2.09 -37.44
CA ASN A 140 7.95 1.03 -37.08
C ASN A 140 8.23 1.05 -35.57
N THR A 141 8.18 2.24 -34.98
CA THR A 141 8.30 2.47 -33.54
C THR A 141 7.19 3.39 -33.05
N LEU A 142 6.85 3.34 -31.76
CA LEU A 142 5.89 4.29 -31.19
C LEU A 142 6.38 5.75 -31.28
N ASP A 143 7.69 5.95 -31.24
CA ASP A 143 8.33 7.26 -31.39
C ASP A 143 8.09 7.87 -32.78
N ASP A 144 8.02 7.05 -33.85
CA ASP A 144 7.69 7.52 -35.20
C ASP A 144 6.29 8.16 -35.26
N ALA A 145 5.38 7.71 -34.39
CA ALA A 145 4.03 8.25 -34.24
C ALA A 145 3.94 9.36 -33.18
N GLY A 146 5.07 9.78 -32.61
CA GLY A 146 5.14 10.78 -31.53
C GLY A 146 4.58 10.28 -30.20
N ILE A 147 4.51 8.97 -29.98
CA ILE A 147 3.90 8.35 -28.81
C ILE A 147 5.01 7.99 -27.80
N TYR A 148 5.10 8.75 -26.71
CA TYR A 148 6.05 8.50 -25.64
C TYR A 148 5.40 7.79 -24.45
N VAL A 149 5.88 6.58 -24.15
CA VAL A 149 5.22 5.62 -23.25
C VAL A 149 5.85 5.56 -21.85
N LYS A 150 6.75 6.51 -21.51
CA LYS A 150 7.65 6.45 -20.34
C LYS A 150 6.96 6.22 -18.99
N ASN A 151 5.70 6.64 -18.85
CA ASN A 151 4.91 6.47 -17.62
C ASN A 151 3.73 5.48 -17.74
N SER A 152 3.50 4.91 -18.93
CA SER A 152 2.44 3.94 -19.16
C SER A 152 2.70 2.65 -18.38
N PHE A 153 1.67 1.81 -18.19
CA PHE A 153 1.93 0.42 -17.80
C PHE A 153 2.65 -0.31 -18.92
N GLU A 154 3.23 -1.49 -18.64
CA GLU A 154 4.11 -2.21 -19.55
C GLU A 154 3.45 -2.42 -20.92
N VAL A 155 3.67 -1.47 -21.81
CA VAL A 155 3.24 -1.45 -23.20
C VAL A 155 4.41 -1.88 -24.02
N ARG A 156 4.19 -2.86 -24.90
CA ARG A 156 5.18 -3.31 -25.86
C ARG A 156 4.58 -3.23 -27.25
N TYR A 157 5.19 -2.39 -28.08
CA TYR A 157 4.88 -2.36 -29.50
C TYR A 157 5.93 -3.16 -30.24
N ASN A 158 5.50 -4.23 -30.89
CA ASN A 158 6.40 -5.16 -31.58
C ASN A 158 6.03 -5.27 -33.05
N TYR A 159 7.05 -5.41 -33.89
CA TYR A 159 6.91 -5.87 -35.27
C TYR A 159 7.51 -7.27 -35.37
N TRP A 160 6.66 -8.24 -35.68
CA TRP A 160 7.06 -9.62 -35.89
C TRP A 160 7.47 -9.81 -37.35
N GLN A 161 8.76 -9.95 -37.62
CA GLN A 161 9.27 -10.09 -38.98
C GLN A 161 8.72 -11.32 -39.70
N ASP A 162 8.58 -12.44 -38.97
CA ASP A 162 8.15 -13.73 -39.53
C ASP A 162 6.71 -13.69 -40.05
N THR A 163 5.82 -13.03 -39.31
CA THR A 163 4.40 -12.90 -39.68
C THR A 163 4.09 -11.58 -40.37
N LYS A 164 5.06 -10.67 -40.45
CA LYS A 164 4.91 -9.28 -40.89
C LYS A 164 3.77 -8.54 -40.18
N LYS A 165 3.53 -8.87 -38.91
CA LYS A 165 2.44 -8.29 -38.11
C LYS A 165 2.98 -7.32 -37.07
N HIS A 166 2.31 -6.20 -36.94
CA HIS A 166 2.47 -5.31 -35.79
C HIS A 166 1.53 -5.75 -34.69
N SER A 167 2.01 -5.76 -33.45
CA SER A 167 1.16 -5.99 -32.28
C SER A 167 1.46 -4.98 -31.19
N LEU A 168 0.39 -4.56 -30.52
CA LEU A 168 0.46 -3.76 -29.30
C LEU A 168 0.06 -4.65 -28.13
N LEU A 169 1.05 -5.01 -27.31
CA LEU A 169 0.86 -5.80 -26.11
C LEU A 169 0.74 -4.89 -24.90
N TYR A 170 -0.23 -5.20 -24.05
CA TYR A 170 -0.54 -4.49 -22.85
C TYR A 170 -0.63 -5.45 -21.67
N LYS A 171 0.06 -5.14 -20.57
CA LYS A 171 0.01 -5.97 -19.36
C LYS A 171 -1.14 -5.56 -18.44
N ASP A 172 -1.95 -6.52 -17.98
CA ASP A 172 -2.96 -6.24 -16.97
C ASP A 172 -2.30 -5.93 -15.60
N PRO A 173 -2.59 -4.77 -14.97
CA PRO A 173 -1.97 -4.40 -13.68
C PRO A 173 -2.45 -5.22 -12.48
N LEU A 174 -3.61 -5.86 -12.58
CA LEU A 174 -4.25 -6.63 -11.53
C LEU A 174 -3.87 -8.12 -11.61
N LEU A 175 -3.67 -8.64 -12.83
CA LEU A 175 -3.44 -10.06 -13.08
C LEU A 175 -1.98 -10.35 -13.50
N PRO A 176 -1.29 -11.28 -12.82
CA PRO A 176 0.16 -11.46 -12.97
C PRO A 176 0.53 -12.05 -14.32
N PHE A 177 -0.37 -12.79 -14.96
CA PHE A 177 -0.11 -13.50 -16.23
C PHE A 177 -1.00 -13.05 -17.39
N GLU A 178 -1.87 -12.06 -17.18
CA GLU A 178 -2.76 -11.62 -18.25
C GLU A 178 -2.14 -10.49 -19.08
N TYR A 179 -2.24 -10.64 -20.40
CA TYR A 179 -1.86 -9.67 -21.39
C TYR A 179 -3.00 -9.51 -22.38
N TYR A 180 -3.13 -8.29 -22.90
CA TYR A 180 -4.02 -7.96 -24.00
C TYR A 180 -3.19 -7.61 -25.21
N GLN A 181 -3.59 -8.11 -26.37
CA GLN A 181 -2.96 -7.81 -27.64
C GLN A 181 -3.95 -7.08 -28.54
N TYR A 182 -3.54 -5.94 -29.10
CA TYR A 182 -4.31 -5.29 -30.16
C TYR A 182 -3.97 -5.90 -31.51
N ASP A 183 -5.00 -6.37 -32.19
CA ASP A 183 -4.96 -6.78 -33.58
C ASP A 183 -5.32 -5.58 -34.47
N PHE A 184 -4.32 -4.98 -35.11
CA PHE A 184 -4.50 -3.84 -36.02
C PHE A 184 -5.18 -4.22 -37.34
N ASP A 185 -5.15 -5.49 -37.74
CA ASP A 185 -5.80 -5.94 -38.98
C ASP A 185 -7.32 -5.99 -38.77
N ASN A 186 -7.74 -6.55 -37.64
CA ASN A 186 -9.15 -6.69 -37.28
C ASN A 186 -9.68 -5.58 -36.35
N ARG A 187 -8.83 -4.62 -35.97
CA ARG A 187 -9.12 -3.48 -35.09
C ARG A 187 -9.79 -3.86 -33.76
N ARG A 188 -9.33 -4.93 -33.13
CA ARG A 188 -9.92 -5.47 -31.89
C ARG A 188 -8.86 -5.87 -30.87
N TRP A 189 -9.27 -5.87 -29.60
CA TRP A 189 -8.47 -6.40 -28.50
C TRP A 189 -8.66 -7.91 -28.40
N LEU A 190 -7.56 -8.62 -28.20
CA LEU A 190 -7.51 -10.05 -27.96
C LEU A 190 -6.91 -10.30 -26.57
N HIS A 191 -7.41 -11.32 -25.87
CA HIS A 191 -6.72 -11.91 -24.74
C HIS A 191 -5.45 -12.65 -25.21
N ASP A 192 -4.58 -13.02 -24.29
CA ASP A 192 -3.35 -13.79 -24.57
C ASP A 192 -3.63 -15.16 -25.24
N ASN A 193 -4.83 -15.72 -25.05
CA ASN A 193 -5.28 -16.93 -25.72
C ASN A 193 -5.77 -16.69 -27.17
N GLY A 194 -5.74 -15.45 -27.66
CA GLY A 194 -6.19 -15.06 -29.00
C GLY A 194 -7.70 -14.85 -29.14
N GLU A 195 -8.47 -15.03 -28.07
CA GLU A 195 -9.91 -14.77 -28.08
C GLU A 195 -10.21 -13.27 -28.00
N PRO A 196 -11.27 -12.77 -28.66
CA PRO A 196 -11.68 -11.39 -28.54
C PRO A 196 -12.00 -11.03 -27.08
N VAL A 197 -11.53 -9.86 -26.64
CA VAL A 197 -11.99 -9.28 -25.37
C VAL A 197 -13.45 -8.86 -25.56
N THR A 198 -14.36 -9.53 -24.86
CA THR A 198 -15.78 -9.17 -24.82
C THR A 198 -16.01 -8.09 -23.76
N ASP A 199 -16.68 -7.00 -24.13
CA ASP A 199 -17.07 -5.91 -23.24
C ASP A 199 -18.09 -6.31 -22.16
#